data_AF-A0AAD7ZZ76-F1
#
_entry.id   AF-A0AAD7ZZ76-F1
#
_cell.length_a   1.000
_cell.length_b   1.000
_cell.length_c   1.000
_cell.angle_alpha   90.00
_cell.angle_beta   90.00
_cell.angle_gamma   90.00
#
_symmetry.space_group_name_H-M   'P 1'
#
loop_
_entity.id
_entity.type
_entity.pdbx_description
1 polymer ?
#
loop_
_entity_poly.entity_id
_entity_poly.type
_entity_poly.pdbx_seq_one_letter_code
_entity_poly.pdbx_strand_id
1 'polypeptide(L)'
;MERNIKSYIFIIAIAITVYELNLWPPRLKTPPLVLMLIYQAVMGMIITNAAYVVVWERIDYMCCLLCFYCAAGIQELNEYLGLDFINDVANWLESECACDMLSTLVSIIILLWLLVATDTTCHIVRFTTWLSEKIQQLMQYKRRVHFRPENQVSYCVLQNIPPPRRRNTDRS
;
A
#
# COMPACT_ATOMS: atom_id res chain seq x y z
N MET A 1 -15.16 -6.16 -27.58
CA MET A 1 -14.92 -5.57 -26.26
C MET A 1 -13.68 -4.69 -26.40
N GLU A 2 -13.83 -3.51 -26.97
CA GLU A 2 -12.74 -2.53 -27.01
C GLU A 2 -12.50 -2.10 -25.57
N ARG A 3 -11.33 -2.45 -25.02
CA ARG A 3 -10.96 -2.02 -23.68
C ARG A 3 -10.53 -0.55 -23.79
N ASN A 4 -11.32 0.33 -23.20
CA ASN A 4 -11.04 1.76 -23.17
C ASN A 4 -9.78 2.05 -22.33
N ILE A 5 -9.04 3.11 -22.67
CA ILE A 5 -7.77 3.49 -22.01
C ILE A 5 -7.92 3.60 -20.49
N LYS A 6 -9.04 4.17 -20.02
CA LYS A 6 -9.43 4.28 -18.61
C LYS A 6 -9.37 2.94 -17.84
N SER A 7 -9.86 1.87 -18.46
CA SER A 7 -9.85 0.52 -17.87
C SER A 7 -8.44 -0.06 -17.75
N TYR A 8 -7.57 0.23 -18.72
CA TYR A 8 -6.17 -0.20 -18.67
C TYR A 8 -5.41 0.48 -17.53
N ILE A 9 -5.62 1.79 -17.33
CA ILE A 9 -5.00 2.54 -16.24
C ILE A 9 -5.35 1.91 -14.88
N PHE A 10 -6.63 1.59 -14.66
CA PHE A 10 -7.08 0.94 -13.43
C PHE A 10 -6.47 -0.46 -13.24
N ILE A 11 -6.45 -1.29 -14.28
CA ILE A 11 -5.87 -2.64 -14.21
C ILE A 11 -4.37 -2.56 -13.88
N ILE A 12 -3.64 -1.63 -14.50
CA ILE A 12 -2.21 -1.41 -14.23
C ILE A 12 -1.99 -1.00 -12.77
N ALA A 13 -2.82 -0.09 -12.24
CA ALA A 13 -2.73 0.33 -10.84
C ALA A 13 -2.82 -0.88 -9.88
N ILE A 14 -3.80 -1.75 -10.10
CA ILE A 14 -3.99 -2.95 -9.27
C ILE A 14 -2.87 -3.96 -9.47
N ALA A 15 -2.41 -4.16 -10.70
CA ALA A 15 -1.30 -5.07 -10.98
C ALA A 15 -0.02 -4.65 -10.24
N ILE A 16 0.28 -3.34 -10.21
CA ILE A 16 1.41 -2.78 -9.46
C ILE A 16 1.24 -3.05 -7.96
N THR A 17 0.08 -2.75 -7.39
CA THR A 17 -0.19 -2.99 -5.96
C THR A 17 -0.05 -4.46 -5.59
N VAL A 18 -0.56 -5.39 -6.40
CA VAL A 18 -0.44 -6.83 -6.14
C VAL A 18 1.02 -7.29 -6.20
N TYR A 19 1.80 -6.74 -7.12
CA TYR A 19 3.22 -7.06 -7.24
C TYR A 19 4.01 -6.61 -6.01
N GLU A 20 3.78 -5.39 -5.53
CA GLU A 20 4.50 -4.85 -4.39
C GLU A 20 4.11 -5.50 -3.05
N LEU A 21 2.85 -5.92 -2.90
CA LEU A 21 2.38 -6.57 -1.66
C LEU A 21 2.97 -7.95 -1.42
N ASN A 22 3.60 -8.56 -2.43
CA ASN A 22 4.26 -9.86 -2.37
C ASN A 22 3.46 -10.89 -1.54
N LEU A 23 2.28 -11.27 -2.05
CA LEU A 23 1.23 -12.07 -1.39
C LEU A 23 1.62 -13.51 -1.00
N TRP A 24 2.91 -13.80 -0.88
CA TRP A 24 3.39 -15.11 -0.47
C TRP A 24 3.00 -15.41 0.98
N PRO A 25 2.39 -16.58 1.27
CA PRO A 25 1.98 -16.89 2.63
C PRO A 25 3.21 -17.03 3.55
N PRO A 26 3.27 -16.32 4.68
CA PRO A 26 4.43 -16.38 5.59
C PRO A 26 4.61 -17.74 6.26
N ARG A 27 3.64 -18.66 6.13
CA ARG A 27 3.68 -20.02 6.69
C ARG A 27 4.40 -21.03 5.80
N LEU A 28 4.67 -20.69 4.54
CA LEU A 28 5.34 -21.59 3.60
C LEU A 28 6.85 -21.28 3.56
N LYS A 29 7.65 -22.33 3.63
CA LYS A 29 9.11 -22.26 3.43
C LYS A 29 9.40 -21.57 2.09
N THR A 30 10.46 -20.76 2.03
CA THR A 30 10.78 -19.95 0.84
C THR A 30 10.80 -20.83 -0.42
N PRO A 31 9.90 -20.58 -1.38
CA PRO A 31 9.76 -21.42 -2.56
C PRO A 31 10.90 -21.17 -3.56
N PRO A 32 11.09 -22.08 -4.53
CA PRO A 32 11.88 -21.80 -5.72
C PRO A 32 11.36 -20.56 -6.44
N LEU A 33 12.26 -19.73 -6.99
CA LEU A 33 11.94 -18.49 -7.71
C LEU A 33 10.83 -18.65 -8.76
N VAL A 34 10.86 -19.74 -9.52
CA VAL A 34 9.88 -20.03 -10.59
C VAL A 34 8.47 -20.20 -10.03
N LEU A 35 8.32 -20.89 -8.90
CA LEU A 35 7.02 -21.13 -8.29
C LEU A 35 6.42 -19.84 -7.71
N MET A 36 7.27 -18.97 -7.15
CA MET A 36 6.85 -17.66 -6.67
C MET A 36 6.32 -16.77 -7.80
N LEU A 37 7.03 -16.76 -8.94
CA LEU A 37 6.65 -15.98 -10.11
C LEU A 37 5.32 -16.45 -10.71
N ILE A 38 5.13 -17.77 -10.84
CA ILE A 38 3.86 -18.34 -11.32
C ILE A 38 2.71 -18.00 -10.37
N TYR A 39 2.92 -18.15 -9.05
CA TYR A 39 1.89 -17.83 -8.06
C TYR A 39 1.49 -16.35 -8.10
N GLN A 40 2.47 -15.44 -8.13
CA GLN A 40 2.20 -14.00 -8.22
C GLN A 40 1.45 -13.65 -9.51
N ALA A 41 1.83 -14.24 -10.66
CA ALA A 41 1.15 -14.01 -11.93
C ALA A 41 -0.31 -14.49 -11.89
N VAL A 42 -0.57 -15.70 -11.38
CA VAL A 42 -1.93 -16.26 -11.29
C VAL A 42 -2.80 -15.45 -10.33
N MET A 43 -2.30 -15.15 -9.12
CA MET A 43 -3.03 -14.33 -8.17
C MET A 43 -3.27 -12.92 -8.70
N GLY A 44 -2.27 -12.33 -9.36
CA GLY A 44 -2.41 -11.04 -10.04
C GLY A 44 -3.51 -11.05 -11.09
N MET A 45 -3.57 -12.07 -11.95
CA MET A 45 -4.63 -12.19 -12.95
C MET A 45 -6.02 -12.35 -12.32
N ILE A 46 -6.14 -13.18 -11.28
CA ILE A 46 -7.42 -13.39 -10.59
C ILE A 46 -7.89 -12.08 -9.93
N ILE A 47 -7.00 -11.40 -9.20
CA ILE A 47 -7.32 -10.16 -8.48
C ILE A 47 -7.65 -9.03 -9.45
N THR A 48 -6.84 -8.84 -10.51
CA THR A 48 -7.09 -7.79 -11.50
C THR A 48 -8.40 -8.01 -12.25
N ASN A 49 -8.72 -9.25 -12.63
CA ASN A 49 -9.98 -9.58 -13.30
C ASN A 49 -11.18 -9.38 -12.36
N ALA A 50 -11.08 -9.85 -11.11
CA ALA A 50 -12.12 -9.63 -10.11
C ALA A 50 -12.33 -8.14 -9.83
N ALA A 51 -11.26 -7.37 -9.68
CA ALA A 51 -11.36 -5.94 -9.41
C ALA A 51 -11.92 -5.16 -10.60
N TYR A 52 -11.60 -5.57 -11.83
CA TYR A 52 -12.22 -4.97 -13.01
C TYR A 52 -13.74 -5.16 -13.01
N VAL A 53 -14.23 -6.39 -12.88
CA VAL A 53 -15.68 -6.69 -12.97
C VAL A 53 -16.44 -6.15 -11.76
N VAL A 54 -15.91 -6.35 -10.55
CA VAL A 54 -16.64 -6.02 -9.32
C VAL A 54 -16.57 -4.54 -8.98
N VAL A 55 -15.42 -3.90 -9.22
CA VAL A 55 -15.16 -2.53 -8.77
C VAL A 55 -15.19 -1.57 -9.95
N TRP A 56 -14.39 -1.80 -10.99
CA TRP A 56 -14.24 -0.83 -12.08
C TRP A 56 -15.51 -0.60 -12.88
N GLU A 57 -16.18 -1.66 -13.33
CA GLU A 57 -17.44 -1.51 -14.10
C GLU A 57 -18.50 -0.74 -13.31
N ARG A 58 -18.52 -0.89 -11.97
CA ARG A 58 -19.44 -0.15 -11.11
C ARG A 58 -19.05 1.32 -10.98
N ILE A 59 -17.76 1.61 -10.84
CA ILE A 59 -17.27 2.98 -10.77
C ILE A 59 -17.53 3.70 -12.09
N ASP A 60 -17.22 3.08 -13.23
CA ASP A 60 -17.42 3.67 -14.57
C ASP A 60 -18.90 4.01 -14.80
N TYR A 61 -19.80 3.10 -14.40
CA TYR A 61 -21.24 3.35 -14.43
C TYR A 61 -21.65 4.54 -13.54
N MET A 62 -21.12 4.62 -12.31
CA MET A 62 -21.41 5.72 -11.40
C MET A 62 -20.88 7.07 -11.91
N CYS A 63 -19.74 7.08 -12.61
CA CYS A 63 -19.22 8.27 -13.27
C CYS A 63 -20.18 8.80 -14.33
N CYS A 64 -20.68 7.93 -15.21
CA CYS A 64 -21.66 8.35 -16.22
C CYS A 64 -22.96 8.84 -15.56
N LEU A 65 -23.45 8.12 -14.55
CA LEU A 65 -24.66 8.52 -13.82
C LEU A 65 -24.49 9.91 -13.18
N LEU A 66 -23.32 10.18 -12.59
CA LEU A 66 -23.00 11.49 -12.01
C LEU A 66 -23.01 12.59 -13.07
N CYS A 67 -22.45 12.35 -14.26
CA CYS A 67 -22.52 13.29 -15.37
C CYS A 67 -23.98 13.64 -15.75
N PHE A 68 -24.86 12.64 -15.85
CA PHE A 68 -26.28 12.88 -16.16
C PHE A 68 -26.99 13.69 -15.08
N TYR A 69 -26.79 13.37 -13.80
CA TYR A 69 -27.42 14.13 -12.71
C TYR A 69 -26.88 15.57 -12.62
N CYS A 70 -25.59 15.77 -12.87
CA CYS A 70 -25.01 17.10 -12.93
C CYS A 70 -25.54 17.89 -14.12
N ALA A 71 -25.73 17.27 -15.30
CA ALA A 71 -26.34 17.93 -16.45
C ALA A 71 -27.76 18.42 -16.12
N ALA A 72 -28.61 17.56 -15.54
CA ALA A 72 -29.96 17.91 -15.15
C ALA A 72 -30.00 19.07 -14.12
N GLY A 73 -29.16 19.01 -13.08
CA GLY A 73 -29.08 20.09 -12.08
C GLY A 73 -28.58 21.41 -12.66
N ILE A 74 -27.68 21.37 -13.65
CA ILE A 74 -27.21 22.56 -14.36
C ILE A 74 -28.30 23.12 -15.30
N GLN A 75 -29.10 22.27 -15.92
CA GLN A 75 -30.27 22.70 -16.72
C GLN A 75 -31.31 23.41 -15.85
N GLU A 76 -31.66 22.83 -14.70
CA GLU A 76 -32.56 23.49 -13.73
C GLU A 76 -32.00 24.85 -13.30
N LEU A 77 -30.69 24.95 -13.03
CA LEU A 77 -30.04 26.22 -12.70
C LEU A 77 -30.11 27.24 -13.84
N ASN A 78 -30.02 26.78 -15.09
CA ASN A 78 -30.12 27.63 -16.26
C ASN A 78 -31.51 28.25 -16.42
N GLU A 79 -32.59 27.55 -16.04
CA GLU A 79 -33.95 28.12 -16.07
C GLU A 79 -34.08 29.36 -15.17
N TYR A 80 -33.29 29.43 -14.08
CA TYR A 80 -33.29 30.58 -13.18
C TYR A 80 -32.38 31.72 -13.65
N LEU A 81 -31.25 31.40 -14.30
CA LEU A 81 -30.22 32.38 -14.64
C LEU A 81 -30.28 32.87 -16.10
N GLY A 82 -30.83 32.08 -17.02
CA GLY A 82 -30.98 32.40 -18.44
C GLY A 82 -29.66 32.64 -19.17
N LEU A 83 -28.60 31.89 -18.82
CA LEU A 83 -27.24 32.11 -19.35
C LEU A 83 -26.89 31.05 -20.39
N ASP A 84 -26.63 31.47 -21.63
CA ASP A 84 -26.35 30.56 -22.75
C ASP A 84 -25.17 29.61 -22.48
N PHE A 85 -24.11 30.08 -21.81
CA PHE A 85 -22.95 29.24 -21.49
C PHE A 85 -23.30 28.06 -20.56
N ILE A 86 -24.30 28.22 -19.69
CA ILE A 86 -24.72 27.16 -18.75
C ILE A 86 -25.38 26.04 -19.55
N ASN A 87 -26.13 26.38 -20.58
CA ASN A 87 -26.73 25.42 -21.50
C ASN A 87 -25.66 24.62 -22.26
N ASP A 88 -24.62 25.30 -22.74
CA ASP A 88 -23.50 24.63 -23.42
C ASP A 88 -22.77 23.66 -22.50
N VAL A 89 -22.56 24.03 -21.24
CA VAL A 89 -21.94 23.16 -20.22
C VAL A 89 -22.83 21.96 -19.90
N ALA A 90 -24.14 22.16 -19.76
CA ALA A 90 -25.07 21.06 -19.52
C ALA A 90 -25.08 20.05 -20.69
N ASN A 91 -25.16 20.56 -21.92
CA ASN A 91 -25.12 19.74 -23.13
C ASN A 91 -23.78 18.99 -23.28
N TRP A 92 -22.67 19.64 -22.91
CA TRP A 92 -21.38 18.96 -22.87
C TRP A 92 -21.34 17.85 -21.81
N LEU A 93 -21.90 18.07 -20.62
CA LEU A 93 -21.95 17.05 -19.56
C LEU A 93 -22.80 15.82 -19.92
N GLU A 94 -23.85 16.01 -20.70
CA GLU A 94 -24.70 14.93 -21.20
C GLU A 94 -24.00 14.10 -22.32
N SER A 95 -22.95 14.65 -22.93
CA SER A 95 -22.20 13.96 -23.97
C SER A 95 -21.39 12.77 -23.44
N GLU A 96 -21.24 11.74 -24.27
CA GLU A 96 -20.40 10.57 -23.96
C GLU A 96 -18.94 10.96 -23.66
N CYS A 97 -18.44 12.03 -24.29
CA CYS A 97 -17.10 12.58 -24.07
C CYS A 97 -16.87 13.01 -22.61
N ALA A 98 -17.89 13.59 -21.96
CA ALA A 98 -17.76 14.04 -20.57
C ALA A 98 -17.66 12.84 -19.61
N CYS A 99 -18.44 11.77 -19.83
CA CYS A 99 -18.31 10.56 -19.02
C CYS A 99 -16.92 9.91 -19.21
N ASP A 100 -16.43 9.82 -20.44
CA ASP A 100 -15.11 9.23 -20.71
C ASP A 100 -13.97 10.05 -20.08
N MET A 101 -14.06 11.38 -20.13
CA MET A 101 -13.08 12.26 -19.49
C MET A 101 -13.11 12.10 -17.96
N LEU A 102 -14.31 12.11 -17.35
CA LEU A 102 -14.47 11.95 -15.91
C LEU A 102 -13.96 10.59 -15.43
N SER A 103 -14.34 9.52 -16.10
CA SER A 103 -13.90 8.16 -15.76
C SER A 103 -12.39 8.00 -15.95
N THR A 104 -11.80 8.62 -16.97
CA THR A 104 -10.34 8.67 -17.14
C THR A 104 -9.67 9.40 -15.97
N LEU A 105 -10.17 10.56 -15.56
CA LEU A 105 -9.64 11.28 -14.40
C LEU A 105 -9.73 10.45 -13.11
N VAL A 106 -10.87 9.79 -12.88
CA VAL A 106 -11.06 8.91 -11.73
C VAL A 106 -10.07 7.73 -11.76
N SER A 107 -9.81 7.14 -12.93
CA SER A 107 -8.80 6.07 -13.08
C SER A 107 -7.39 6.54 -12.69
N ILE A 108 -7.03 7.78 -13.07
CA ILE A 108 -5.72 8.37 -12.75
C ILE A 108 -5.64 8.67 -11.25
N ILE A 109 -6.69 9.21 -10.65
CA ILE A 109 -6.75 9.48 -9.20
C ILE A 109 -6.59 8.17 -8.41
N ILE A 110 -7.30 7.10 -8.81
CA ILE A 110 -7.19 5.79 -8.19
C ILE A 110 -5.76 5.26 -8.33
N LEU A 111 -5.13 5.39 -9.49
CA LEU A 111 -3.74 4.98 -9.70
C LEU A 111 -2.78 5.73 -8.77
N LEU A 112 -2.89 7.06 -8.69
CA LEU A 112 -2.07 7.88 -7.80
C LEU A 112 -2.28 7.49 -6.34
N TRP A 113 -3.53 7.28 -5.94
CA TRP A 113 -3.87 6.91 -4.57
C TRP A 113 -3.34 5.53 -4.20
N LEU A 114 -3.48 4.54 -5.10
CA LEU A 114 -2.91 3.21 -4.91
C LEU A 114 -1.38 3.25 -4.85
N LEU A 115 -0.72 4.07 -5.67
CA LEU A 115 0.74 4.22 -5.64
C LEU A 115 1.21 4.74 -4.26
N VAL A 116 0.56 5.78 -3.75
CA VAL A 116 0.85 6.35 -2.42
C VAL A 116 0.51 5.38 -1.29
N ALA A 117 -0.64 4.71 -1.39
CA ALA A 117 -1.06 3.71 -0.40
C ALA A 117 -0.08 2.52 -0.36
N THR A 118 0.46 2.10 -1.50
CA THR A 118 1.39 0.98 -1.57
C THR A 118 2.74 1.34 -0.95
N ASP A 119 3.27 2.53 -1.25
CA ASP A 119 4.51 3.03 -0.65
C ASP A 119 4.39 3.13 0.89
N THR A 120 3.32 3.74 1.38
CA THR A 120 3.05 3.84 2.82
C THR A 120 2.88 2.46 3.49
N THR A 121 2.21 1.52 2.81
CA THR A 121 2.05 0.15 3.32
C THR A 121 3.39 -0.57 3.39
N CYS A 122 4.27 -0.40 2.38
CA CYS A 122 5.61 -0.98 2.38
C CYS A 122 6.45 -0.46 3.56
N HIS A 123 6.37 0.83 3.84
CA HIS A 123 7.01 1.43 5.01
C HIS A 123 6.51 0.85 6.35
N ILE A 124 5.18 0.68 6.49
CA ILE A 124 4.59 0.09 7.69
C ILE A 124 5.03 -1.37 7.85
N VAL A 125 4.99 -2.16 6.79
CA VAL A 125 5.42 -3.57 6.83
C VAL A 125 6.88 -3.68 7.29
N ARG A 126 7.79 -2.89 6.70
CA ARG A 126 9.21 -2.86 7.11
C ARG A 126 9.38 -2.46 8.58
N PHE A 127 8.60 -1.50 9.05
CA PHE A 127 8.63 -1.08 10.45
C PHE A 127 8.16 -2.20 11.39
N THR A 128 7.07 -2.90 11.05
CA THR A 128 6.57 -4.02 11.86
C THR A 128 7.52 -5.20 11.90
N THR A 129 8.20 -5.53 10.79
CA THR A 129 9.22 -6.61 10.77
C THR A 129 10.42 -6.24 11.63
N TRP A 130 10.89 -4.99 11.57
CA TRP A 130 11.98 -4.50 12.41
C TRP A 130 11.62 -4.55 13.91
N LEU A 131 10.40 -4.12 14.27
CA LEU A 131 9.88 -4.21 15.64
C LEU A 131 9.85 -5.65 16.14
N SER A 132 9.35 -6.58 15.31
CA SER A 132 9.29 -8.00 15.64
C SER A 132 10.67 -8.59 15.92
N GLU A 133 11.66 -8.28 15.08
CA GLU A 133 13.05 -8.70 15.30
C GLU A 133 13.63 -8.14 16.60
N LYS A 134 13.41 -6.85 16.89
CA LYS A 134 13.88 -6.24 18.14
C LYS A 134 13.22 -6.85 19.37
N ILE A 135 11.92 -7.12 19.32
CA ILE A 135 11.20 -7.80 20.40
C ILE A 135 11.74 -9.21 20.61
N GLN A 136 12.02 -9.96 19.54
CA GLN A 136 12.64 -11.28 19.65
C GLN A 136 14.04 -11.22 20.26
N GLN A 137 14.87 -10.25 19.87
CA GLN A 137 16.20 -10.04 20.47
C GLN A 137 16.10 -9.73 21.97
N LEU A 138 15.17 -8.86 22.37
CA LEU A 138 14.92 -8.54 23.78
C LEU A 138 14.39 -9.73 24.57
N MET A 139 13.49 -10.53 23.99
CA MET A 139 12.98 -11.77 24.59
C MET A 139 14.11 -12.79 24.80
N GLN A 140 15.01 -12.94 23.82
CA GLN A 140 16.19 -13.80 23.96
C GLN A 140 17.18 -13.28 25.02
N TYR A 141 17.37 -11.96 25.10
CA TYR A 141 18.21 -11.33 26.13
C TYR A 141 17.60 -11.54 27.53
N LYS A 142 16.30 -11.26 27.71
CA LYS A 142 15.58 -11.47 28.98
C LYS A 142 15.62 -12.94 29.40
N ARG A 143 15.50 -13.89 28.46
CA ARG A 143 15.63 -15.33 28.73
C ARG A 143 17.05 -15.71 29.17
N ARG A 144 18.09 -15.10 28.60
CA ARG A 144 19.49 -15.26 29.06
C ARG A 144 19.73 -14.67 30.46
N VAL A 145 19.06 -13.57 30.81
CA VAL A 145 19.18 -12.92 32.13
C VAL A 145 18.37 -13.66 33.21
N HIS A 146 17.18 -14.18 32.91
CA HIS A 146 16.39 -15.02 33.84
C HIS A 146 17.04 -16.39 34.13
N PHE A 147 17.95 -16.87 33.26
CA PHE A 147 18.77 -18.06 33.53
C PHE A 147 19.97 -17.79 34.46
N ARG A 148 20.06 -16.61 35.09
CA ARG A 148 20.81 -16.44 36.35
C ARG A 148 19.84 -16.36 37.53
N PRO A 149 19.44 -17.50 38.12
CA PRO A 149 19.06 -17.47 39.52
C PRO A 149 20.34 -17.18 40.33
N GLU A 150 20.30 -16.17 41.20
CA GLU A 150 21.38 -15.94 42.15
C GLU A 150 21.61 -17.21 43.00
N ASN A 151 22.90 -17.45 43.29
CA ASN A 151 23.46 -18.47 44.19
C ASN A 151 23.67 -19.89 43.64
N GLN A 152 24.66 -20.04 42.76
CA GLN A 152 25.84 -20.82 43.16
C GLN A 152 27.11 -20.00 42.91
N VAL A 153 27.89 -19.89 43.98
CA VAL A 153 29.27 -19.41 43.96
C VAL A 153 30.03 -20.17 42.87
N SER A 154 30.51 -19.45 41.87
CA SER A 154 31.65 -19.88 41.05
C SER A 154 32.47 -18.65 40.72
N TYR A 155 33.43 -18.40 41.62
CA TYR A 155 34.71 -17.85 41.22
C TYR A 155 35.24 -18.70 40.04
N CYS A 156 35.98 -18.07 39.13
CA CYS A 156 36.54 -18.61 37.87
C CYS A 156 35.64 -18.39 36.63
N VAL A 157 35.76 -17.23 35.98
CA VAL A 157 36.59 -16.99 34.77
C VAL A 157 36.36 -15.53 34.38
N LEU A 158 37.03 -14.64 35.11
CA LEU A 158 37.31 -13.26 34.70
C LEU A 158 38.82 -13.04 34.88
N GLN A 159 39.62 -13.97 34.36
CA GLN A 159 41.02 -13.73 34.04
C GLN A 159 41.06 -13.34 32.58
N ASN A 160 41.15 -12.04 32.31
CA ASN A 160 41.77 -11.39 31.14
C ASN A 160 41.18 -10.00 30.87
N ILE A 161 40.83 -9.25 31.93
CA ILE A 161 40.74 -7.80 31.84
C ILE A 161 41.83 -7.27 32.79
N PRO A 162 42.99 -6.81 32.28
CA PRO A 162 43.97 -6.17 33.15
C PRO A 162 43.37 -4.89 33.74
N PRO A 163 43.56 -4.62 35.04
CA PRO A 163 42.97 -3.45 35.68
C PRO A 163 43.61 -2.15 35.15
N PRO A 164 42.86 -1.03 35.14
CA PRO A 164 43.40 0.26 34.75
C PRO A 164 44.49 0.71 35.74
N ARG A 165 45.67 1.04 35.20
CA ARG A 165 46.84 1.50 35.94
C ARG A 165 46.52 2.84 36.60
N ARG A 166 46.35 2.87 37.92
CA ARG A 166 46.24 4.11 38.71
C ARG A 166 47.49 4.96 38.50
N ARG A 167 47.30 6.18 37.97
CA ARG A 167 48.30 7.24 37.91
C ARG A 167 48.37 7.88 39.31
N ASN A 168 49.43 7.59 40.06
CA ASN A 168 49.69 8.24 41.35
C ASN A 168 50.19 9.67 41.11
N THR A 169 49.32 10.65 41.35
CA THR A 169 49.61 11.90 42.09
C THR A 169 49.67 11.52 43.59
N ASP A 170 50.56 11.93 44.48
CA ASP A 170 51.61 12.97 44.55
C ASP A 170 52.53 12.69 45.76
N ARG A 171 53.65 13.45 45.83
CA ARG A 171 54.47 13.85 47.01
C ARG A 171 55.57 12.92 47.53
N SER A 172 56.81 13.31 47.23
CA SER A 172 57.70 13.97 48.20
C SER A 172 58.48 15.07 47.50
#